data_AF-A0A3A4WMJ2-F1
#
_entry.id   AF-A0A3A4WMJ2-F1
#
_cell.length_a   1.000
_cell.length_b   1.000
_cell.length_c   1.000
_cell.angle_alpha   90.00
_cell.angle_beta   90.00
_cell.angle_gamma   90.00
#
_symmetry.space_group_name_H-M   'P 1'
#
loop_
_entity.id
_entity.type
_entity.pdbx_description
1 polymer ?
#
loop_
_entity_poly.entity_id
_entity_poly.type
_entity_poly.pdbx_seq_one_letter_code
_entity_poly.pdbx_strand_id
1 'polypeptide(L)' 'MTARVKKIVEQVKALPEDEREEFLSWLADFEAEQSDDWDKEIARDSLPGGRLERVLERVRKDIAEGRTKPIDEVFDNS' A
#
# COMPACT_ATOMS: atom_id res chain seq x y z
N MET A 1 16.53 -11.46 -9.07
CA MET A 1 15.82 -10.78 -10.18
C MET A 1 15.62 -11.76 -11.32
N THR A 2 14.39 -11.94 -11.82
CA THR A 2 14.13 -12.87 -12.93
C THR A 2 14.70 -12.32 -14.24
N ALA A 3 14.93 -13.19 -15.23
CA ALA A 3 15.44 -12.79 -16.54
C ALA A 3 14.53 -11.73 -17.21
N ARG A 4 13.21 -11.85 -17.02
CA ARG A 4 12.23 -10.89 -17.53
C ARG A 4 12.39 -9.51 -16.90
N VAL A 5 12.51 -9.45 -15.56
CA VAL A 5 12.69 -8.18 -14.85
C VAL A 5 14.02 -7.53 -15.22
N LYS A 6 15.10 -8.33 -15.37
CA LYS A 6 16.40 -7.81 -15.82
C LYS A 6 16.31 -7.12 -17.18
N LYS A 7 15.58 -7.71 -18.13
CA LYS A 7 15.40 -7.14 -19.48
C LYS A 7 14.68 -5.79 -19.43
N ILE A 8 13.63 -5.67 -18.63
CA ILE A 8 12.87 -4.42 -18.47
C ILE A 8 13.76 -3.33 -17.89
N VAL A 9 14.53 -3.65 -16.84
CA VAL A 9 15.46 -2.69 -16.22
C VAL A 9 16.47 -2.15 -17.23
N GLU A 10 17.06 -3.02 -18.04
CA GLU A 10 18.01 -2.58 -19.08
C GLU A 10 17.34 -1.71 -20.15
N GLN A 11 16.09 -1.99 -20.52
CA GLN A 11 15.33 -1.17 -21.47
C GLN A 11 15.03 0.22 -20.89
N VAL A 12 14.56 0.30 -19.65
CA VAL A 12 14.27 1.59 -18.97
C VAL A 12 15.55 2.42 -18.82
N LYS A 13 16.69 1.80 -18.52
CA LYS A 13 17.98 2.49 -18.45
C LYS A 13 18.47 3.03 -19.80
N ALA A 14 18.09 2.38 -20.89
CA ALA A 14 18.48 2.76 -22.24
C ALA A 14 17.59 3.85 -22.85
N LEU A 15 16.49 4.23 -22.18
CA LEU A 15 15.59 5.27 -22.66
C LEU A 15 16.28 6.65 -22.68
N PRO A 16 16.00 7.47 -23.72
CA PRO A 16 16.17 8.91 -23.67
C PRO A 16 15.53 9.53 -22.41
N GLU A 17 16.01 10.71 -22.01
CA GLU A 17 15.56 11.34 -20.76
C GLU A 17 14.05 11.65 -20.75
N ASP A 18 13.53 12.18 -21.85
CA ASP A 18 12.11 12.47 -22.06
C ASP A 18 11.23 11.21 -22.01
N GLU A 19 11.64 10.15 -22.72
CA GLU A 19 10.92 8.87 -22.68
C GLU A 19 10.99 8.20 -21.29
N ARG A 20 12.10 8.38 -20.57
CA ARG A 20 12.26 7.87 -19.21
C ARG A 20 11.37 8.63 -18.22
N GLU A 21 11.25 9.95 -18.37
CA GLU A 21 10.33 10.75 -17.56
C GLU A 21 8.87 10.36 -17.82
N GLU A 22 8.49 10.16 -19.08
CA GLU A 22 7.15 9.65 -19.46
C GLU A 22 6.87 8.28 -18.81
N PHE A 23 7.83 7.35 -18.90
CA PHE A 23 7.70 6.03 -18.29
C PHE A 23 7.54 6.11 -16.77
N LEU A 24 8.31 6.97 -16.09
CA LEU A 24 8.22 7.13 -14.63
C LEU A 24 6.89 7.76 -14.21
N SER A 25 6.37 8.72 -14.98
CA SER A 25 5.05 9.30 -14.73
C SER A 25 3.95 8.23 -14.85
N TRP A 26 3.98 7.46 -15.95
CA TRP A 26 3.03 6.36 -16.13
C TRP A 26 3.14 5.29 -15.02
N LEU A 27 4.36 4.96 -14.59
CA LEU A 27 4.56 3.96 -13.54
C LEU A 27 3.97 4.42 -12.21
N ALA A 28 4.08 5.72 -11.87
CA ALA A 28 3.46 6.28 -10.68
C ALA A 28 1.93 6.17 -10.74
N ASP A 29 1.32 6.48 -11.89
CA ASP A 29 -0.12 6.35 -12.08
C ASP A 29 -0.56 4.88 -12.01
N PHE A 30 0.20 3.98 -12.64
CA PHE A 30 -0.04 2.53 -12.57
C PHE A 30 0.03 2.02 -11.12
N GLU A 31 1.01 2.47 -10.33
CA GLU A 31 1.10 2.11 -8.90
C GLU A 31 -0.05 2.71 -8.08
N ALA A 32 -0.50 3.93 -8.41
CA ALA A 32 -1.64 4.57 -7.76
C ALA A 32 -2.96 3.83 -8.06
N GLU A 33 -3.19 3.39 -9.30
CA GLU A 33 -4.33 2.54 -9.66
C GLU A 33 -4.32 1.21 -8.91
N GLN A 34 -3.13 0.66 -8.65
CA GLN A 34 -2.99 -0.54 -7.82
C GLN A 34 -3.21 -0.28 -6.33
N SER A 35 -3.13 0.98 -5.86
CA SER A 35 -3.50 1.34 -4.49
C SER A 35 -4.99 1.08 -4.23
N ASP A 36 -5.85 1.25 -5.24
CA ASP A 36 -7.27 0.91 -5.13
C ASP A 36 -7.49 -0.60 -4.95
N ASP A 37 -6.59 -1.43 -5.49
CA ASP A 37 -6.68 -2.88 -5.29
C ASP A 37 -6.33 -3.29 -3.86
N TRP A 38 -5.42 -2.57 -3.21
CA TRP A 38 -5.18 -2.72 -1.77
C TRP A 38 -6.40 -2.31 -0.96
N ASP A 39 -7.06 -1.21 -1.31
CA ASP A 39 -8.31 -0.80 -0.65
C ASP A 39 -9.43 -1.82 -0.84
N LYS A 40 -9.57 -2.39 -2.04
CA LYS A 40 -10.53 -3.48 -2.32
C LYS A 40 -10.20 -4.74 -1.52
N GLU A 41 -8.91 -5.10 -1.42
CA GLU A 41 -8.46 -6.25 -0.64
C GLU A 41 -8.69 -6.03 0.85
N ILE A 42 -8.37 -4.86 1.41
CA ILE A 42 -8.64 -4.50 2.80
C ILE A 42 -10.14 -4.51 3.09
N ALA A 43 -10.96 -3.95 2.19
CA ALA A 43 -12.41 -3.97 2.34
C ALA A 43 -12.96 -5.40 2.39
N ARG A 44 -12.53 -6.26 1.46
CA ARG A 44 -12.90 -7.68 1.42
C ARG A 44 -12.43 -8.42 2.67
N ASP A 45 -11.19 -8.23 3.07
CA ASP A 45 -10.58 -8.97 4.17
C ASP A 45 -11.09 -8.50 5.55
N SER A 46 -11.70 -7.30 5.62
CA SER A 46 -12.35 -6.75 6.81
C SER A 46 -13.79 -7.23 7.04
N LEU A 47 -14.38 -7.97 6.09
CA LEU A 47 -15.72 -8.55 6.24
C LEU A 47 -15.75 -9.64 7.35
N PRO A 48 -16.92 -9.96 7.93
CA PRO A 48 -17.06 -11.08 8.86
C PRO A 48 -16.56 -12.40 8.24
N GLY A 49 -15.79 -13.18 9.00
CA GLY A 49 -15.09 -14.37 8.50
C GLY A 49 -13.89 -14.09 7.58
N GLY A 50 -13.58 -12.81 7.32
CA GLY A 50 -12.45 -12.36 6.52
C GLY A 50 -11.12 -12.51 7.25
N ARG A 51 -10.02 -12.34 6.49
CA ARG A 51 -8.66 -12.54 7.03
C ARG A 51 -8.31 -11.63 8.20
N LEU A 52 -8.93 -10.44 8.28
CA LEU A 52 -8.68 -9.48 9.34
C LEU A 52 -9.56 -9.67 10.57
N GLU A 53 -10.48 -10.65 10.59
CA GLU A 53 -11.44 -10.84 11.67
C GLU A 53 -10.77 -10.88 13.06
N ARG A 54 -9.75 -11.73 13.24
CA ARG A 54 -9.02 -11.83 14.52
C ARG A 54 -8.34 -10.53 14.94
N VAL A 55 -7.83 -9.76 13.98
CA VAL A 55 -7.18 -8.48 14.25
C VAL A 55 -8.22 -7.45 14.67
N LEU A 56 -9.35 -7.39 13.96
CA LEU A 56 -10.46 -6.49 14.25
C LEU A 56 -11.11 -6.79 15.60
N GLU A 57 -11.29 -8.07 15.94
CA GLU A 57 -11.76 -8.49 17.27
C GLU A 57 -10.84 -8.01 18.38
N ARG A 58 -9.52 -8.20 18.22
CA ARG A 58 -8.52 -7.72 19.19
C ARG A 58 -8.59 -6.20 19.35
N VAL A 59 -8.61 -5.46 18.24
CA VAL A 59 -8.66 -3.99 18.26
C VAL A 59 -9.92 -3.48 18.94
N ARG A 60 -11.09 -4.07 18.65
CA ARG A 60 -12.36 -3.73 19.32
C ARG A 60 -12.29 -3.97 20.83
N LYS A 61 -11.67 -5.08 21.26
CA LYS A 61 -11.45 -5.37 22.68
C LYS A 61 -10.50 -4.35 23.32
N ASP A 62 -9.39 -4.00 22.66
CA ASP A 62 -8.45 -2.99 23.15
C ASP A 62 -9.13 -1.63 23.33
N ILE A 63 -9.99 -1.22 22.39
CA ILE A 63 -10.81 0.00 22.50
C ILE A 63 -11.74 -0.08 23.72
N ALA A 64 -12.49 -1.18 23.87
CA ALA A 64 -13.42 -1.37 24.97
C ALA A 64 -12.73 -1.38 26.35
N GLU A 65 -11.51 -1.88 26.42
CA GLU A 65 -10.70 -1.94 27.64
C GLU A 65 -9.84 -0.69 27.86
N GLY A 66 -9.99 0.36 27.02
CA GLY A 66 -9.27 1.62 27.17
C GLY A 66 -7.77 1.53 26.89
N ARG A 67 -7.31 0.49 26.19
CA ARG A 67 -5.90 0.28 25.80
C ARG A 67 -5.55 1.02 24.51
N THR A 68 -6.10 2.21 24.32
CA THR A 68 -5.82 3.07 23.17
C THR A 68 -5.39 4.45 23.64
N LYS A 69 -4.66 5.16 22.79
CA LYS A 69 -4.28 6.55 23.02
C LYS A 69 -4.74 7.38 21.82
N PRO A 70 -5.16 8.63 22.04
CA PRO A 70 -5.32 9.60 20.97
C PRO A 70 -4.06 9.69 20.10
N ILE A 71 -4.22 9.87 18.80
CA ILE A 71 -3.11 9.83 17.84
C ILE A 71 -2.15 11.01 18.03
N ASP A 72 -2.68 12.15 18.48
CA ASP A 72 -1.97 13.38 18.85
C ASP A 72 -1.09 13.22 20.10
N GLU A 73 -1.40 12.25 20.97
CA GLU A 73 -0.51 11.89 22.10
C GLU A 73 0.68 11.02 21.66
N VAL A 74 0.64 10.47 20.44
CA VAL A 74 1.66 9.55 19.90
C VAL A 74 2.52 10.24 18.83
N PHE A 75 1.90 11.06 18.00
CA PHE A 75 2.56 11.84 16.97
C PHE A 75 2.52 13.32 17.33
N ASP A 76 3.68 13.87 17.70
CA ASP A 76 3.86 15.31 17.85
C ASP A 76 4.00 15.92 16.45
N ASN A 77 2.90 16.40 15.88
CA ASN A 77 2.88 17.13 14.60
C ASN A 77 3.39 18.59 14.80
N SER A 78 4.57 18.74 15.39
CA SER A 78 5.31 20.01 15.46
C SER A 78 6.19 20.21 14.23
#